data_AF-A0A8T5DY21-F1
#
_entry.id   AF-A0A8T5DY21-F1
#
_cell.length_a   1.000
_cell.length_b   1.000
_cell.length_c   1.000
_cell.angle_alpha   90.00
_cell.angle_beta   90.00
_cell.angle_gamma   90.00
#
_symmetry.space_group_name_H-M   'P 1'
#
loop_
_entity.id
_entity.type
_entity.pdbx_description
1 polymer ?
#
loop_
_entity_poly.entity_id
_entity_poly.type
_entity_poly.pdbx_seq_one_letter_code
_entity_poly.pdbx_strand_id
1 'polypeptide(L)' 'PMIGENMAFALLKKFKNPKNIANASIDELKEVEKLGPKKAEKIKAIFEEEFK' A
#
# COMPACT_ATOMS: atom_id res chain seq x y z
N PRO A 1 -0.83 12.17 -2.67
CA PRO A 1 -1.63 12.49 -1.46
C PRO A 1 -2.00 11.20 -0.68
N MET A 2 -2.00 11.24 0.67
CA MET A 2 -2.35 10.15 1.63
C MET A 2 -1.23 9.22 2.17
N ILE A 3 -0.17 8.98 1.41
CA ILE A 3 1.04 8.26 1.87
C ILE A 3 2.17 9.27 2.03
N GLY A 4 2.65 9.45 3.25
CA GLY A 4 3.86 10.24 3.55
C GLY A 4 5.10 9.35 3.69
N GLU A 5 6.25 9.96 3.87
CA GLU A 5 7.56 9.29 3.98
C GLU A 5 7.57 8.14 4.99
N ASN A 6 7.12 8.37 6.23
CA ASN A 6 7.07 7.34 7.28
C ASN A 6 6.26 6.11 6.87
N MET A 7 5.17 6.31 6.12
CA MET A 7 4.29 5.23 5.67
C MET A 7 4.91 4.50 4.46
N ALA A 8 5.58 5.23 3.57
CA ALA A 8 6.36 4.63 2.49
C ALA A 8 7.50 3.75 3.04
N PHE A 9 8.20 4.20 4.09
CA PHE A 9 9.21 3.39 4.79
C PHE A 9 8.60 2.15 5.43
N ALA A 10 7.45 2.26 6.10
CA ALA A 10 6.77 1.12 6.70
C ALA A 10 6.35 0.07 5.65
N LEU A 11 5.82 0.53 4.51
CA LEU A 11 5.47 -0.31 3.36
C LEU A 11 6.71 -1.04 2.82
N LEU A 12 7.80 -0.32 2.56
CA LEU A 12 9.04 -0.91 2.06
C LEU A 12 9.68 -1.86 3.09
N LYS A 13 9.59 -1.57 4.38
CA LYS A 13 10.11 -2.45 5.44
C LYS A 13 9.41 -3.82 5.43
N LYS A 14 8.09 -3.83 5.21
CA LYS A 14 7.28 -5.07 5.12
C LYS A 14 7.47 -5.77 3.76
N PHE A 15 7.22 -5.06 2.66
CA PHE A 15 7.13 -5.64 1.32
C PHE A 15 8.45 -5.68 0.55
N LYS A 16 9.51 -5.04 1.06
CA LYS A 16 10.89 -5.01 0.52
C LYS A 16 11.10 -4.24 -0.78
N ASN A 17 10.12 -4.22 -1.68
CA ASN A 17 10.20 -3.51 -2.94
C ASN A 17 8.82 -3.03 -3.42
N PRO A 18 8.76 -2.04 -4.35
CA PRO A 18 7.50 -1.50 -4.86
C PRO A 18 6.61 -2.51 -5.58
N LYS A 19 7.20 -3.48 -6.30
CA LYS A 19 6.45 -4.52 -7.01
C LYS A 19 5.61 -5.36 -6.05
N ASN A 20 6.17 -5.71 -4.89
CA ASN A 20 5.46 -6.46 -3.87
C ASN A 20 4.31 -5.65 -3.24
N ILE A 21 4.48 -4.32 -3.11
CA ILE A 21 3.39 -3.45 -2.64
C ILE A 21 2.24 -3.44 -3.65
N ALA A 22 2.55 -3.34 -4.94
CA ALA A 22 1.55 -3.32 -6.01
C ALA A 22 0.74 -4.63 -6.11
N ASN A 23 1.38 -5.76 -5.80
CA ASN A 23 0.75 -7.08 -5.86
C ASN A 23 0.13 -7.54 -4.53
N ALA A 24 0.31 -6.79 -3.45
CA ALA A 24 -0.23 -7.16 -2.15
C ALA A 24 -1.77 -7.15 -2.13
N SER A 25 -2.33 -8.07 -1.37
CA SER A 25 -3.76 -8.10 -1.03
C SER A 25 -4.12 -6.96 -0.07
N ILE A 26 -5.42 -6.63 0.00
CA ILE A 26 -5.91 -5.63 0.97
C ILE A 26 -5.58 -6.03 2.40
N ASP A 27 -5.63 -7.32 2.72
CA ASP A 27 -5.37 -7.80 4.08
C ASP A 27 -3.87 -7.71 4.44
N GLU A 28 -2.97 -8.05 3.51
CA GLU A 28 -1.53 -7.82 3.72
C GLU A 28 -1.19 -6.33 3.87
N LEU A 29 -1.87 -5.45 3.12
CA LEU A 29 -1.70 -4.01 3.26
C LEU A 29 -2.13 -3.54 4.66
N LYS A 30 -3.25 -4.03 5.20
CA LYS A 30 -3.73 -3.68 6.56
C LYS A 30 -2.76 -4.06 7.67
N GLU A 31 -1.87 -5.03 7.45
CA GLU A 31 -0.84 -5.42 8.41
C GLU A 31 0.32 -4.41 8.50
N VAL A 32 0.38 -3.41 7.62
CA VAL A 32 1.35 -2.31 7.73
C VAL A 32 0.94 -1.40 8.87
N GLU A 33 1.87 -1.17 9.81
CA GLU A 33 1.64 -0.31 10.96
C GLU A 33 1.12 1.07 10.52
N LYS A 34 0.01 1.52 11.14
CA LYS A 34 -0.66 2.80 10.85
C LYS A 34 -1.28 2.88 9.45
N LEU A 35 -1.34 1.79 8.68
CA LEU A 35 -2.12 1.70 7.46
C LEU A 35 -3.56 1.27 7.79
N GLY A 36 -4.44 2.26 8.02
CA GLY A 36 -5.86 1.99 8.23
C GLY A 36 -6.54 1.39 7.00
N PRO A 37 -7.73 0.76 7.15
CA PRO A 37 -8.42 0.03 6.09
C PRO A 37 -8.72 0.89 4.86
N LYS A 38 -9.17 2.13 5.05
CA LYS A 38 -9.42 3.09 3.96
C LYS A 38 -8.19 3.37 3.09
N LYS A 39 -6.99 3.36 3.70
CA LYS A 39 -5.74 3.58 2.97
C LYS A 39 -5.32 2.32 2.21
N ALA A 40 -5.51 1.15 2.80
CA ALA A 40 -5.25 -0.14 2.13
C ALA A 40 -6.09 -0.29 0.86
N GLU A 41 -7.40 -0.06 0.96
CA GLU A 41 -8.33 -0.11 -0.18
C GLU A 41 -7.94 0.89 -1.27
N LYS A 42 -7.56 2.11 -0.89
CA LYS A 42 -7.18 3.14 -1.86
C LYS A 42 -5.87 2.83 -2.56
N ILE A 43 -4.88 2.25 -1.87
CA ILE A 43 -3.64 1.78 -2.50
C ILE A 43 -3.97 0.70 -3.53
N LYS A 44 -4.80 -0.28 -3.14
CA LYS A 44 -5.18 -1.38 -4.02
C LYS A 44 -5.91 -0.87 -5.26
N ALA A 45 -6.87 0.02 -5.08
CA ALA A 45 -7.60 0.65 -6.17
C ALA A 45 -6.67 1.40 -7.13
N ILE A 46 -5.68 2.15 -6.64
CA ILE A 46 -4.73 2.87 -7.51
C ILE A 46 -3.89 1.92 -8.36
N PHE A 47 -3.49 0.76 -7.83
CA PHE A 47 -2.70 -0.22 -8.57
C PHE A 47 -3.53 -1.08 -9.52
N GLU A 48 -4.83 -1.20 -9.29
CA GLU A 48 -5.76 -1.95 -10.14
C GLU A 48 -6.49 -1.08 -11.17
N GLU A 49 -6.47 0.25 -11.00
CA GLU A 49 -7.06 1.18 -11.94
C GLU A 49 -6.33 1.12 -13.28
N GLU A 50 -7.06 0.83 -14.36
CA GLU A 50 -6.52 0.88 -15.72
C GLU A 50 -6.20 2.32 -16.08
N PHE A 51 -4.95 2.56 -16.49
CA PHE A 51 -4.53 3.85 -17.00
C PHE A 51 -5.19 4.09 -18.37
N LYS A 52 -6.00 5.14 -18.47
CA LYS A 52 -6.64 5.59 -19.72
C LYS A 52 -5.71 6.47 -20.55
#